data_AF-A0A9D2S3S5-F1
#
_entry.id   AF-A0A9D2S3S5-F1
#
_cell.length_a   1.000
_cell.length_b   1.000
_cell.length_c   1.000
_cell.angle_alpha   90.00
_cell.angle_beta   90.00
_cell.angle_gamma   90.00
#
_symmetry.space_group_name_H-M   'P 1'
#
loop_
_entity.id
_entity.type
_entity.pdbx_description
1 polymer ?
#
loop_
_entity_poly.entity_id
_entity_poly.type
_entity_poly.pdbx_seq_one_letter_code
_entity_poly.pdbx_strand_id
1 'polypeptide(L)'
;MPYIEAKLTTPVTPAQQEALKAGFGRAVTALHKTETYLMVGIEGGKDLWFGGRKLEQGAYLSVSLFGRAAPADCEEMTGRLCTLLDEVLGIPGENVYITYHPIENWGWNGSNF
;
A
#
# COMPACT_ATOMS: atom_id res chain seq x y z
N MET A 1 -6.94 5.73 11.42
CA MET A 1 -5.98 4.63 11.62
C MET A 1 -5.91 3.72 10.39
N PRO A 2 -5.15 4.10 9.36
CA PRO A 2 -4.74 3.19 8.29
C PRO A 2 -3.28 2.70 8.46
N TYR A 3 -3.01 1.49 7.99
CA TYR A 3 -1.67 0.95 7.79
C TYR A 3 -1.54 0.43 6.36
N ILE A 4 -0.46 0.82 5.68
CA ILE A 4 -0.13 0.33 4.34
C ILE A 4 1.20 -0.40 4.41
N GLU A 5 1.20 -1.70 4.17
CA GLU A 5 2.41 -2.50 3.97
C GLU A 5 2.63 -2.70 2.47
N ALA A 6 3.85 -2.45 1.99
CA ALA A 6 4.25 -2.68 0.62
C ALA A 6 5.45 -3.64 0.57
N LYS A 7 5.27 -4.79 -0.06
CA LYS A 7 6.33 -5.75 -0.38
C LYS A 7 6.65 -5.67 -1.86
N LEU A 8 7.90 -5.38 -2.18
CA LEU A 8 8.33 -4.99 -3.52
C LEU A 8 9.50 -5.89 -3.96
N THR A 9 9.50 -6.29 -5.23
CA THR A 9 10.63 -7.07 -5.78
C THR A 9 11.87 -6.23 -5.99
N THR A 10 11.67 -4.97 -6.35
CA THR A 10 12.76 -4.02 -6.58
C THR A 10 13.34 -3.54 -5.24
N PRO A 11 14.68 -3.49 -5.09
CA PRO A 11 15.30 -2.69 -4.04
C PRO A 11 14.81 -1.23 -4.12
N VAL A 12 14.63 -0.59 -2.97
CA VAL A 12 14.10 0.78 -2.91
C VAL A 12 15.15 1.69 -2.32
N THR A 13 15.52 2.75 -3.05
CA THR A 13 16.44 3.78 -2.56
C THR A 13 15.76 4.68 -1.52
N PRO A 14 16.52 5.41 -0.68
CA PRO A 14 15.93 6.36 0.27
C PRO A 14 15.01 7.41 -0.39
N ALA A 15 15.38 7.90 -1.58
CA ALA A 15 14.57 8.86 -2.32
C ALA A 15 13.24 8.25 -2.80
N GLN A 16 13.27 7.00 -3.28
CA GLN A 16 12.06 6.27 -3.65
C GLN A 16 11.20 5.93 -2.43
N GLN A 17 11.80 5.58 -1.29
CA GLN A 17 11.06 5.37 -0.03
C GLN A 17 10.30 6.63 0.37
N GLU A 18 10.93 7.81 0.32
CA GLU A 18 10.27 9.08 0.61
C GLU A 18 9.15 9.40 -0.39
N ALA A 19 9.38 9.15 -1.69
CA ALA A 19 8.37 9.35 -2.72
C ALA A 19 7.14 8.44 -2.54
N LEU A 20 7.38 7.14 -2.27
CA LEU A 20 6.32 6.16 -2.00
C LEU A 20 5.55 6.54 -0.74
N LYS A 21 6.24 6.85 0.37
CA LYS A 21 5.60 7.26 1.62
C LYS A 21 4.70 8.48 1.41
N ALA A 22 5.20 9.51 0.72
CA ALA A 22 4.42 10.70 0.41
C ALA A 22 3.23 10.39 -0.52
N GLY A 23 3.43 9.49 -1.49
CA GLY A 23 2.37 9.02 -2.38
C GLY A 23 1.27 8.25 -1.65
N PHE A 24 1.63 7.36 -0.73
CA PHE A 24 0.70 6.64 0.13
C PHE A 24 -0.09 7.58 1.04
N GLY A 25 0.56 8.60 1.60
CA GLY A 25 -0.07 9.67 2.37
C GLY A 25 -1.17 10.40 1.59
N ARG A 26 -0.94 10.69 0.31
CA ARG A 26 -1.97 11.25 -0.58
C ARG A 26 -3.05 10.23 -0.95
N ALA A 27 -2.65 9.00 -1.27
CA ALA A 27 -3.56 7.96 -1.74
C ALA A 27 -4.64 7.61 -0.70
N VAL A 28 -4.26 7.55 0.59
CA VAL A 28 -5.15 7.13 1.69
C VAL A 28 -6.41 7.98 1.85
N THR A 29 -6.42 9.20 1.29
CA THR A 29 -7.60 10.07 1.25
C THR A 29 -8.77 9.47 0.48
N ALA A 30 -8.51 8.56 -0.48
CA ALA A 30 -9.55 7.79 -1.16
C ALA A 30 -10.40 6.96 -0.19
N LEU A 31 -9.82 6.52 0.93
CA LEU A 31 -10.51 5.75 1.97
C LEU A 31 -11.12 6.64 3.07
N HIS A 32 -11.25 7.95 2.81
CA HIS A 32 -11.69 8.95 3.78
C HIS A 32 -10.87 8.95 5.09
N LYS A 33 -9.59 8.59 5.01
CA LYS A 33 -8.62 8.67 6.12
C LYS A 33 -7.60 9.79 5.85
N THR A 34 -6.87 10.17 6.90
CA THR A 34 -5.82 11.20 6.83
C THR A 34 -4.44 10.59 7.08
N GLU A 35 -3.41 11.24 6.54
CA GLU A 35 -2.01 10.85 6.74
C GLU A 35 -1.56 11.01 8.20
N THR A 36 -2.18 11.90 8.98
CA THR A 36 -1.86 12.15 10.40
C THR A 36 -1.78 10.87 11.24
N TYR A 37 -2.55 9.85 10.88
CA TYR A 37 -2.58 8.55 11.57
C TYR A 37 -2.20 7.38 10.68
N LEU A 38 -1.65 7.65 9.49
CA LEU A 38 -1.17 6.62 8.57
C LEU A 38 0.19 6.12 9.04
N MET A 39 0.30 4.80 9.17
CA MET A 39 1.59 4.13 9.28
C MET A 39 1.90 3.42 7.95
N VAL A 40 3.16 3.40 7.54
CA VAL A 40 3.60 2.77 6.29
C VAL A 40 4.78 1.85 6.58
N GLY A 41 4.73 0.63 6.06
CA GLY A 41 5.88 -0.29 5.96
C GLY A 41 6.26 -0.52 4.50
N ILE A 42 7.55 -0.33 4.15
CA ILE A 42 8.06 -0.57 2.79
C ILE A 42 9.21 -1.56 2.86
N GLU A 43 9.05 -2.68 2.18
CA GLU A 43 10.03 -3.76 2.11
C GLU A 43 10.41 -4.04 0.65
N GLY A 44 11.60 -3.59 0.24
CA GLY A 44 12.16 -3.88 -1.08
C GLY A 44 12.98 -5.17 -1.13
N GLY A 45 13.32 -5.59 -2.36
CA GLY A 45 14.23 -6.72 -2.60
C GLY A 45 13.67 -8.09 -2.21
N LYS A 46 12.35 -8.26 -2.26
CA LYS A 46 11.68 -9.53 -1.97
C LYS A 46 11.53 -10.37 -3.23
N ASP A 47 11.49 -11.69 -3.09
CA ASP A 47 11.08 -12.52 -4.20
C ASP A 47 9.55 -12.70 -4.22
N LEU A 48 8.93 -12.39 -5.36
CA LEU A 48 7.51 -12.64 -5.62
C LEU A 48 7.36 -13.47 -6.90
N TRP A 49 6.37 -14.36 -6.91
CA TRP A 49 5.98 -15.15 -8.09
C TRP A 49 4.50 -14.97 -8.37
N PHE A 50 4.14 -14.87 -9.64
CA PHE A 50 2.77 -14.75 -10.10
C PHE A 50 2.49 -15.77 -11.20
N GLY A 51 1.49 -16.63 -10.98
CA GLY A 51 1.20 -17.74 -11.90
C GLY A 51 2.39 -18.70 -12.09
N GLY A 52 3.26 -18.85 -11.08
CA GLY A 52 4.49 -19.67 -11.16
C GLY A 52 5.68 -18.97 -11.82
N ARG A 53 5.53 -17.75 -12.35
CA ARG A 53 6.62 -16.95 -12.94
C ARG A 53 7.20 -16.00 -11.91
N LYS A 54 8.54 -15.91 -11.82
CA LYS A 54 9.21 -14.91 -10.98
C LYS A 54 8.94 -13.51 -11.53
N LEU A 55 8.58 -12.57 -10.67
CA LEU A 55 8.38 -11.18 -11.04
C LEU A 55 9.68 -10.40 -10.82
N GLU A 56 10.22 -9.81 -11.89
CA GLU A 56 11.32 -8.84 -11.78
C GLU A 56 10.83 -7.51 -11.20
N GLN A 57 9.63 -7.08 -11.63
CA GLN A 57 8.94 -5.89 -11.16
C GLN A 57 7.53 -6.28 -10.69
N GLY A 58 7.37 -6.45 -9.39
CA GLY A 58 6.11 -6.85 -8.78
C GLY A 58 5.92 -6.25 -7.40
N ALA A 59 4.67 -6.13 -6.99
CA ALA A 59 4.31 -5.60 -5.69
C ALA A 59 3.12 -6.34 -5.08
N TYR A 60 3.17 -6.49 -3.76
CA TYR A 60 2.00 -6.82 -2.95
C TYR A 60 1.80 -5.75 -1.90
N LEU A 61 0.63 -5.12 -1.91
CA LEU A 61 0.23 -4.13 -0.91
C LEU A 61 -0.90 -4.69 -0.03
N SER A 62 -0.78 -4.47 1.27
CA SER A 62 -1.81 -4.76 2.25
C SER A 62 -2.24 -3.47 2.92
N VAL A 63 -3.52 -3.12 2.78
CA VAL A 63 -4.10 -1.89 3.32
C VAL A 63 -5.04 -2.27 4.46
N SER A 64 -4.58 -2.12 5.69
CA SER A 64 -5.39 -2.30 6.88
C SER A 64 -6.01 -0.97 7.30
N LEU A 65 -7.28 -0.98 7.70
CA LEU A 65 -7.96 0.22 8.15
C LEU A 65 -8.93 -0.06 9.30
N PHE A 66 -9.00 0.86 10.25
CA PHE A 66 -10.06 0.83 11.27
C PHE A 66 -11.43 1.15 10.65
N GLY A 67 -12.38 0.23 10.85
CA GLY A 67 -13.69 0.25 10.22
C GLY A 67 -13.68 -0.42 8.84
N ARG A 68 -14.63 -0.03 7.97
CA ARG A 68 -14.79 -0.56 6.60
C ARG A 68 -14.64 0.57 5.58
N ALA A 69 -14.25 0.22 4.36
CA ALA A 69 -14.26 1.11 3.19
C ALA A 69 -15.30 0.61 2.18
N ALA A 70 -15.88 1.53 1.41
CA ALA A 70 -16.79 1.14 0.34
C ALA A 70 -16.00 0.49 -0.82
N PRO A 71 -16.60 -0.42 -1.59
CA PRO A 71 -15.93 -1.01 -2.75
C PRO A 71 -15.38 0.02 -3.75
N ALA A 72 -16.12 1.10 -3.99
CA ALA A 72 -15.69 2.19 -4.89
C ALA A 72 -14.45 2.92 -4.36
N ASP A 73 -14.36 3.16 -3.05
CA ASP A 73 -13.20 3.79 -2.41
C ASP A 73 -11.95 2.89 -2.54
N CYS A 74 -12.14 1.57 -2.40
CA CYS A 74 -11.07 0.59 -2.60
C CYS A 74 -10.62 0.54 -4.06
N GLU A 75 -11.53 0.64 -5.02
CA GLU A 75 -11.22 0.71 -6.45
C GLU A 75 -10.40 1.97 -6.78
N GLU A 76 -10.83 3.13 -6.27
CA GLU A 76 -10.10 4.38 -6.43
C GLU A 76 -8.69 4.30 -5.81
N MET A 77 -8.60 3.79 -4.58
CA MET A 77 -7.32 3.58 -3.90
C MET A 77 -6.41 2.63 -4.70
N THR A 78 -6.97 1.57 -5.30
CA THR A 78 -6.22 0.61 -6.13
C THR A 78 -5.59 1.32 -7.32
N GLY A 79 -6.37 2.12 -8.06
CA GLY A 79 -5.87 2.87 -9.21
C GLY A 79 -4.75 3.85 -8.83
N ARG A 80 -4.91 4.59 -7.72
CA ARG A 80 -3.89 5.53 -7.21
C ARG A 80 -2.60 4.82 -6.83
N LEU A 81 -2.68 3.67 -6.17
CA LEU A 81 -1.51 2.90 -5.73
C LEU A 81 -0.76 2.27 -6.91
N CYS A 82 -1.47 1.69 -7.89
CA CYS A 82 -0.84 1.15 -9.09
C CYS A 82 -0.11 2.25 -9.87
N THR A 83 -0.74 3.42 -10.06
CA THR A 83 -0.13 4.58 -10.74
C THR A 83 1.15 5.01 -10.02
N LEU A 84 1.11 5.14 -8.70
CA LEU A 84 2.28 5.54 -7.89
C LEU A 84 3.44 4.55 -8.04
N LEU A 85 3.17 3.25 -8.00
CA LEU A 85 4.20 2.21 -8.11
C LEU A 85 4.84 2.20 -9.51
N ASP A 86 4.07 2.45 -10.55
CA ASP A 86 4.58 2.61 -11.91
C ASP A 86 5.46 3.87 -12.02
N GLU A 87 4.98 5.02 -11.56
CA GLU A 87 5.73 6.28 -11.62
C GLU A 87 7.07 6.24 -10.87
N VAL A 88 7.11 5.61 -9.68
CA VAL A 88 8.30 5.64 -8.81
C VAL A 88 9.26 4.47 -9.07
N LEU A 89 8.72 3.30 -9.44
CA LEU A 89 9.50 2.05 -9.53
C LEU A 89 9.37 1.35 -10.89
N GLY A 90 8.49 1.80 -11.78
CA GLY A 90 8.18 1.14 -13.04
C GLY A 90 7.52 -0.22 -12.86
N ILE A 91 6.82 -0.44 -11.74
CA ILE A 91 6.09 -1.70 -11.51
C ILE A 91 4.73 -1.61 -12.21
N PRO A 92 4.48 -2.40 -13.26
CA PRO A 92 3.23 -2.33 -13.99
C PRO A 92 2.08 -2.90 -13.16
N GLY A 93 0.90 -2.27 -13.24
CA GLY A 93 -0.28 -2.63 -12.42
C GLY A 93 -0.73 -4.09 -12.55
N GLU A 94 -0.47 -4.75 -13.69
CA GLU A 94 -0.74 -6.18 -13.89
C GLU A 94 0.10 -7.11 -12.99
N ASN A 95 1.21 -6.61 -12.44
CA ASN A 95 2.08 -7.31 -11.48
C ASN A 95 1.86 -6.83 -10.03
N VAL A 96 0.75 -6.12 -9.76
CA VAL A 96 0.42 -5.58 -8.43
C VAL A 96 -0.83 -6.26 -7.89
N TYR A 97 -0.73 -6.83 -6.69
CA TYR A 97 -1.88 -7.22 -5.88
C TYR A 97 -2.05 -6.28 -4.70
N ILE A 98 -3.30 -5.90 -4.42
CA ILE A 98 -3.67 -5.04 -3.29
C ILE A 98 -4.82 -5.70 -2.54
N THR A 99 -4.70 -5.79 -1.22
CA THR A 99 -5.76 -6.32 -0.35
C THR A 99 -6.17 -5.26 0.65
N TYR A 100 -7.46 -5.25 1.00
CA TYR A 100 -8.06 -4.31 1.94
C TYR A 100 -8.60 -5.07 3.15
N HIS A 101 -8.10 -4.73 4.33
CA HIS A 101 -8.39 -5.44 5.58
C HIS A 101 -9.12 -4.52 6.55
N PRO A 102 -10.46 -4.61 6.62
CA PRO A 102 -11.21 -3.90 7.65
C PRO A 102 -10.92 -4.52 9.02
N ILE A 103 -10.56 -3.67 9.98
CA ILE A 103 -10.23 -4.08 11.34
C ILE A 103 -11.22 -3.43 12.30
N GLU A 104 -11.85 -4.26 13.14
CA GLU A 104 -12.87 -3.82 14.11
C GLU A 104 -12.27 -3.30 15.41
N ASN A 105 -11.11 -3.81 15.84
CA ASN A 105 -10.44 -3.37 17.06
C ASN A 105 -9.06 -2.86 16.69
N TRP A 106 -8.86 -1.55 16.77
CA TRP A 106 -7.57 -0.92 16.44
C TRP A 106 -6.95 -0.29 17.68
N GLY A 107 -5.78 -0.79 18.08
CA GLY A 107 -5.04 -0.28 19.23
C GLY A 107 -4.03 0.80 18.84
N TRP A 108 -3.99 1.90 19.59
CA TRP A 108 -2.89 2.85 19.56
C TRP A 108 -2.75 3.58 20.89
N ASN A 109 -1.51 3.85 21.27
CA ASN A 109 -1.17 4.59 22.49
C ASN A 109 -1.84 4.03 23.77
N GLY A 110 -1.79 2.70 23.94
CA GLY A 110 -2.28 2.02 25.15
C GLY A 110 -3.79 1.81 25.26
N SER A 111 -4.57 2.14 24.21
CA SER A 111 -6.03 1.92 24.19
C SER A 111 -6.53 1.52 22.80
N ASN A 112 -7.77 1.02 22.72
CA ASN A 112 -8.45 0.71 21.46
C ASN A 112 -9.44 1.83 21.10
N PHE A 113 -9.70 1.97 19.80
CA PHE A 113 -10.69 2.87 19.19
C PHE A 113 -12.03 2.17 18.96
#